data_AF-A0A813D7D5-F1
#
_entry.id   AF-A0A813D7D5-F1
#
_cell.length_a   1.000
_cell.length_b   1.000
_cell.length_c   1.000
_cell.angle_alpha   90.00
_cell.angle_beta   90.00
_cell.angle_gamma   90.00
#
_symmetry.space_group_name_H-M   'P 1'
#
loop_
_entity.id
_entity.type
_entity.pdbx_description
1 polymer ?
#
loop_
_entity_poly.entity_id
_entity_poly.type
_entity_poly.pdbx_seq_one_letter_code
_entity_poly.pdbx_strand_id
1 'polypeptide(L)'
;MGSVMDSGLCVREGLVRSRLLPGTLGLLLLVAFVLASGDPAFETKLQAEPDVETKFQAEAAVETKLLAEDLRSRLAVIEGVAKKLYEGGELQGPAVAQLEDELVWLERRVEKLQKDDAAGHELYFMVSILRGTIYQMSSGLSDEQVEEKRNAYTFSSDRFWNQYYEKTQASVERFDWYGTWDTEVQTDGSKSVTLGELLRPFSTASFDVVVEKGTLDALQENEPRRTLKPGGYFVSITDLPASVRVVEQLQWYEYWDVCHTHQANVRSSAGEERIAHVHACRRSEDGLWTWLRSHSRPMRSFFFSEL
;
A
#
# COMPACT_ATOMS: atom_id res chain seq x y z
N MET A 1 -9.62 68.64 -29.89
CA MET A 1 -10.33 67.60 -30.68
C MET A 1 -10.16 66.31 -29.89
N GLY A 2 -11.06 65.84 -29.04
CA GLY A 2 -12.52 65.89 -29.09
C GLY A 2 -13.01 64.46 -29.36
N SER A 3 -13.26 63.68 -28.30
CA SER A 3 -14.34 62.70 -28.25
C SER A 3 -14.43 62.09 -26.85
N VAL A 4 -15.59 62.32 -26.23
CA VAL A 4 -16.09 61.77 -24.98
C VAL A 4 -16.77 60.45 -25.33
N MET A 5 -16.52 59.37 -24.58
CA MET A 5 -17.47 58.27 -24.49
C MET A 5 -17.58 57.76 -23.05
N ASP A 6 -18.77 57.98 -22.52
CA ASP A 6 -19.45 57.29 -21.44
C ASP A 6 -19.32 55.77 -21.53
N SER A 7 -19.16 55.11 -20.38
CA SER A 7 -19.67 53.75 -20.17
C SER A 7 -20.04 53.60 -18.70
N GLY A 8 -21.34 53.51 -18.45
CA GLY A 8 -21.93 53.50 -17.12
C GLY A 8 -21.60 52.28 -16.29
N LEU A 9 -21.52 52.51 -14.97
CA LEU A 9 -21.59 51.47 -13.95
C LEU A 9 -22.94 50.76 -14.02
N CYS A 10 -22.92 49.46 -14.29
CA CYS A 10 -24.06 48.58 -14.10
C CYS A 10 -23.90 47.85 -12.76
N VAL A 11 -24.59 48.32 -11.72
CA VAL A 11 -24.73 47.60 -10.45
C VAL A 11 -25.71 46.46 -10.68
N ARG A 12 -25.21 45.22 -10.72
CA ARG A 12 -26.07 44.02 -10.69
C ARG A 12 -26.31 43.63 -9.24
N GLU A 13 -27.53 43.86 -8.76
CA GLU A 13 -28.07 43.17 -7.59
C GLU A 13 -28.19 41.68 -7.91
N GLY A 14 -27.32 40.87 -7.30
CA GLY A 14 -27.41 39.42 -7.31
C GLY A 14 -28.47 38.96 -6.31
N LEU A 15 -29.70 38.77 -6.77
CA LEU A 15 -30.76 38.09 -6.02
C LEU A 15 -30.34 36.62 -5.81
N VAL A 16 -29.87 36.26 -4.62
CA VAL A 16 -29.61 34.87 -4.23
C VAL A 16 -30.96 34.16 -4.09
N ARG A 17 -31.45 33.57 -5.19
CA ARG A 17 -32.54 32.59 -5.14
C ARG A 17 -31.97 31.26 -4.63
N SER A 18 -32.01 31.07 -3.32
CA SER A 18 -31.86 29.74 -2.71
C SER A 18 -32.99 28.84 -3.22
N ARG A 19 -32.68 27.92 -4.13
CA ARG A 19 -33.61 26.85 -4.51
C ARG A 19 -33.67 25.85 -3.36
N LEU A 20 -34.57 26.07 -2.41
CA LEU A 20 -35.02 25.02 -1.50
C LEU A 20 -35.79 24.00 -2.35
N LEU A 21 -35.36 22.73 -2.31
CA LEU A 21 -36.02 21.63 -3.01
C LEU A 21 -37.48 21.51 -2.49
N PRO A 22 -38.47 21.15 -3.34
CA PRO A 22 -39.89 21.11 -2.97
C PRO A 22 -40.27 20.19 -1.78
N GLY A 23 -39.33 19.41 -1.24
CA GLY A 23 -39.55 18.55 -0.07
C GLY A 23 -39.13 19.13 1.28
N THR A 24 -38.20 20.10 1.33
CA THR A 24 -37.61 20.53 2.61
C THR A 24 -38.53 21.43 3.44
N LEU A 25 -39.34 22.26 2.78
CA LEU A 25 -40.33 23.12 3.44
C LEU A 25 -41.50 22.33 4.06
N GLY A 26 -41.89 21.22 3.43
CA GLY A 26 -42.91 20.32 3.97
C GLY A 26 -42.43 19.60 5.23
N LEU A 27 -41.17 19.14 5.24
CA LEU A 27 -40.58 18.48 6.40
C LEU A 27 -40.47 19.43 7.60
N LEU A 28 -40.04 20.69 7.38
CA LEU A 28 -39.93 21.71 8.42
C LEU A 28 -41.29 22.07 9.04
N LEU A 29 -42.35 22.17 8.24
CA LEU A 29 -43.72 22.41 8.71
C LEU A 29 -44.29 21.23 9.49
N LEU A 30 -43.98 20.00 9.08
CA LEU A 30 -44.43 18.79 9.78
C LEU A 30 -43.74 18.67 11.15
N VAL A 31 -42.43 18.95 11.23
CA VAL A 31 -41.67 18.97 12.48
C VAL A 31 -42.20 20.05 13.43
N ALA A 32 -42.50 21.25 12.94
CA ALA A 32 -43.07 22.32 13.77
C ALA A 32 -44.47 21.98 14.32
N PHE A 33 -45.33 21.34 13.52
CA PHE A 33 -46.66 20.93 13.96
C PHE A 33 -46.63 19.81 15.01
N VAL A 34 -45.69 18.89 14.86
CA VAL A 34 -45.50 17.76 15.78
C VAL A 34 -44.88 18.20 17.09
N LEU A 35 -43.93 19.15 17.09
CA LEU A 35 -43.37 19.71 18.32
C LEU A 35 -44.40 20.51 19.14
N ALA A 36 -45.47 21.00 18.50
CA ALA A 36 -46.54 21.74 19.16
C ALA A 36 -47.61 20.85 19.84
N SER A 37 -47.67 19.54 19.52
CA SER A 37 -48.75 18.66 20.00
C SER A 37 -48.54 18.13 21.43
N GLY A 38 -47.32 18.20 21.98
CA GLY A 38 -47.02 17.85 23.36
C GLY A 38 -47.27 16.38 23.74
N ASP A 39 -47.28 15.46 22.77
CA ASP A 39 -47.54 14.04 23.02
C ASP A 39 -46.24 13.30 23.45
N PRO A 40 -46.12 12.87 24.71
CA PRO A 40 -44.92 12.21 25.22
C PRO A 40 -44.67 10.82 24.59
N ALA A 41 -45.67 10.21 23.94
CA ALA A 41 -45.48 8.96 23.21
C ALA A 41 -44.73 9.15 21.88
N PHE A 42 -44.65 10.39 21.37
CA PHE A 42 -43.95 10.73 20.14
C PHE A 42 -42.45 10.98 20.37
N GLU A 43 -42.09 11.59 21.51
CA GLU A 43 -40.68 11.81 21.90
C GLU A 43 -39.89 10.48 21.96
N THR A 44 -40.51 9.40 22.46
CA THR A 44 -39.87 8.08 22.55
C THR A 44 -39.68 7.40 21.20
N LYS A 45 -40.50 7.73 20.19
CA LYS A 45 -40.35 7.20 18.81
C LYS A 45 -39.33 7.98 18.00
N LEU A 46 -39.17 9.27 18.26
CA LEU A 46 -38.16 10.10 17.57
C LEU A 46 -36.72 9.67 17.91
N GLN A 47 -36.50 9.03 19.06
CA GLN A 47 -35.19 8.51 19.47
C GLN A 47 -34.85 7.12 18.91
N ALA A 48 -35.79 6.45 18.22
CA ALA A 48 -35.60 5.08 17.73
C ALA A 48 -35.28 4.99 16.22
N GLU A 49 -35.47 6.07 15.47
CA GLU A 49 -35.00 6.14 14.08
C GLU A 49 -33.60 6.74 14.03
N PRO A 50 -32.66 6.17 13.24
CA PRO A 50 -31.38 6.83 13.01
C PRO A 50 -31.66 8.23 12.47
N ASP A 51 -31.03 9.23 13.08
CA ASP A 51 -31.19 10.63 12.71
C ASP A 51 -31.07 10.78 11.18
N VAL A 52 -31.91 11.63 10.60
CA VAL A 52 -31.96 11.87 9.15
C VAL A 52 -30.57 12.17 8.59
N GLU A 53 -29.75 12.86 9.37
CA GLU A 53 -28.34 13.12 9.11
C GLU A 53 -27.51 11.83 8.88
N THR A 54 -27.73 10.79 9.71
CA THR A 54 -27.02 9.50 9.58
C THR A 54 -27.39 8.78 8.28
N LYS A 55 -28.65 8.88 7.84
CA LYS A 55 -29.10 8.29 6.56
C LYS A 55 -28.45 9.01 5.37
N PHE A 56 -28.42 10.34 5.38
CA PHE A 56 -27.75 11.12 4.33
C PHE A 56 -26.25 10.84 4.27
N GLN A 57 -25.58 10.73 5.41
CA GLN A 57 -24.15 10.37 5.47
C GLN A 57 -23.89 8.95 4.93
N ALA A 58 -24.76 7.98 5.25
CA ALA A 58 -24.65 6.62 4.74
C ALA A 58 -24.85 6.54 3.21
N GLU A 59 -25.83 7.26 2.66
CA GLU A 59 -26.05 7.33 1.21
C GLU A 59 -24.86 7.96 0.49
N ALA A 60 -24.32 9.07 1.02
CA ALA A 60 -23.13 9.72 0.47
C ALA A 60 -21.89 8.82 0.52
N ALA A 61 -21.72 8.03 1.59
CA ALA A 61 -20.63 7.06 1.70
C ALA A 61 -20.75 5.93 0.67
N VAL A 62 -21.97 5.43 0.41
CA VAL A 62 -22.23 4.42 -0.62
C VAL A 62 -21.95 4.97 -2.02
N GLU A 63 -22.39 6.19 -2.32
CA GLU A 63 -22.10 6.84 -3.61
C GLU A 63 -20.59 7.02 -3.82
N THR A 64 -19.88 7.47 -2.79
CA THR A 64 -18.40 7.63 -2.82
C THR A 64 -17.70 6.30 -3.09
N LYS A 65 -18.14 5.23 -2.42
CA LYS A 65 -17.58 3.88 -2.61
C LYS A 65 -17.81 3.37 -4.03
N LEU A 66 -19.02 3.51 -4.57
CA LEU A 66 -19.35 3.11 -5.94
C LEU A 66 -18.52 3.90 -6.97
N LEU A 67 -18.35 5.20 -6.75
CA LEU A 67 -17.48 6.02 -7.59
C LEU A 67 -16.02 5.54 -7.54
N ALA A 68 -15.49 5.23 -6.36
CA ALA A 68 -14.13 4.72 -6.22
C ALA A 68 -13.94 3.37 -6.94
N GLU A 69 -14.89 2.45 -6.85
CA GLU A 69 -14.87 1.16 -7.55
C GLU A 69 -14.92 1.32 -9.08
N ASP A 70 -15.74 2.25 -9.59
CA ASP A 70 -15.78 2.60 -11.02
C ASP A 70 -14.44 3.15 -11.52
N LEU A 71 -13.85 4.08 -10.77
CA LEU A 71 -12.56 4.68 -11.11
C LEU A 71 -11.42 3.65 -11.08
N ARG A 72 -11.40 2.74 -10.09
CA ARG A 72 -10.43 1.61 -10.05
C ARG A 72 -10.59 0.70 -11.27
N SER A 73 -11.82 0.36 -11.63
CA SER A 73 -12.10 -0.49 -12.79
C SER A 73 -11.61 0.14 -14.08
N ARG A 74 -11.82 1.45 -14.27
CA ARG A 74 -11.35 2.17 -15.46
C ARG A 74 -9.83 2.32 -15.48
N LEU A 75 -9.19 2.53 -14.34
CA LEU A 75 -7.73 2.57 -14.24
C LEU A 75 -7.10 1.24 -14.66
N ALA A 76 -7.66 0.11 -14.21
CA ALA A 76 -7.22 -1.22 -14.61
C ALA A 76 -7.36 -1.47 -16.13
N VAL A 77 -8.41 -0.91 -16.76
CA VAL A 77 -8.56 -0.96 -18.23
C VAL A 77 -7.44 -0.18 -18.92
N ILE A 78 -7.13 1.04 -18.45
CA ILE A 78 -6.05 1.86 -19.02
C ILE A 78 -4.70 1.15 -18.88
N GLU A 79 -4.41 0.58 -17.71
CA GLU A 79 -3.21 -0.23 -17.48
C GLU A 79 -3.12 -1.41 -18.47
N GLY A 80 -4.22 -2.16 -18.63
CA GLY A 80 -4.28 -3.28 -19.57
C GLY A 80 -4.09 -2.86 -21.04
N VAL A 81 -4.60 -1.69 -21.44
CA VAL A 81 -4.39 -1.14 -22.79
C VAL A 81 -2.94 -0.68 -22.96
N ALA A 82 -2.39 0.07 -22.00
CA ALA A 82 -1.01 0.54 -22.04
C ALA A 82 -0.01 -0.62 -22.15
N LYS A 83 -0.23 -1.68 -21.37
CA LYS A 83 0.60 -2.91 -21.42
C LYS A 83 0.57 -3.56 -22.80
N LYS A 84 -0.62 -3.76 -23.38
CA LYS A 84 -0.75 -4.35 -24.73
C LYS A 84 -0.06 -3.52 -25.80
N LEU A 85 -0.20 -2.20 -25.74
CA LEU A 85 0.46 -1.29 -26.66
C LEU A 85 1.99 -1.34 -26.51
N TYR A 86 2.50 -1.47 -25.28
CA TYR A 86 3.93 -1.60 -25.03
C TYR A 86 4.48 -2.91 -25.62
N GLU A 87 3.81 -4.03 -25.35
CA GLU A 87 4.18 -5.36 -25.87
C GLU A 87 4.13 -5.39 -27.41
N GLY A 88 3.23 -4.63 -28.04
CA GLY A 88 3.14 -4.47 -29.48
C GLY A 88 4.11 -3.45 -30.10
N GLY A 89 4.87 -2.69 -29.30
CA GLY A 89 5.70 -1.59 -29.79
C GLY A 89 4.89 -0.39 -30.32
N GLU A 90 3.62 -0.29 -29.93
CA GLU A 90 2.67 0.75 -30.36
C GLU A 90 2.44 1.83 -29.29
N LEU A 91 3.06 1.72 -28.11
CA LEU A 91 2.97 2.71 -27.02
C LEU A 91 3.80 3.96 -27.34
N GLN A 92 3.37 4.73 -28.34
CA GLN A 92 4.03 5.96 -28.77
C GLN A 92 3.06 6.93 -29.45
N GLY A 93 3.46 8.19 -29.56
CA GLY A 93 2.74 9.22 -30.33
C GLY A 93 1.25 9.35 -29.95
N PRO A 94 0.31 9.16 -30.90
CA PRO A 94 -1.13 9.33 -30.64
C PRO A 94 -1.69 8.42 -29.55
N ALA A 95 -1.16 7.20 -29.40
CA ALA A 95 -1.65 6.26 -28.40
C ALA A 95 -1.38 6.76 -26.97
N VAL A 96 -0.17 7.30 -26.73
CA VAL A 96 0.20 7.90 -25.44
C VAL A 96 -0.65 9.13 -25.14
N ALA A 97 -0.92 9.97 -26.15
CA ALA A 97 -1.78 11.15 -25.97
C ALA A 97 -3.22 10.76 -25.56
N GLN A 98 -3.78 9.70 -26.15
CA GLN A 98 -5.10 9.19 -25.78
C GLN A 98 -5.13 8.65 -24.34
N LEU A 99 -4.11 7.89 -23.93
CA LEU A 99 -3.99 7.40 -22.56
C LEU A 99 -3.83 8.56 -21.56
N GLU A 100 -3.06 9.59 -21.93
CA GLU A 100 -2.90 10.79 -21.10
C GLU A 100 -4.23 11.53 -20.92
N ASP A 101 -5.03 11.70 -21.98
CA ASP A 101 -6.36 12.33 -21.89
C ASP A 101 -7.30 11.55 -20.96
N GLU A 102 -7.27 10.22 -21.03
CA GLU A 102 -8.02 9.33 -20.13
C GLU A 102 -7.56 9.45 -18.66
N LEU A 103 -6.25 9.52 -18.42
CA LEU A 103 -5.70 9.71 -17.07
C LEU A 103 -6.06 11.10 -16.52
N VAL A 104 -5.99 12.15 -17.32
CA VAL A 104 -6.44 13.50 -16.91
C VAL A 104 -7.93 13.52 -16.57
N TRP A 105 -8.74 12.79 -17.31
CA TRP A 105 -10.16 12.64 -16.99
C TRP A 105 -10.36 11.93 -15.65
N LEU A 106 -9.59 10.87 -15.37
CA LEU A 106 -9.61 10.16 -14.10
C LEU A 106 -9.18 11.06 -12.93
N GLU A 107 -8.09 11.81 -13.06
CA GLU A 107 -7.63 12.72 -12.00
C GLU A 107 -8.71 13.71 -11.58
N ARG A 108 -9.38 14.35 -12.55
CA ARG A 108 -10.49 15.28 -12.27
C ARG A 108 -11.68 14.62 -11.57
N ARG A 109 -11.83 13.30 -11.70
CA ARG A 109 -12.87 12.52 -11.01
C ARG A 109 -12.43 12.10 -9.63
N VAL A 110 -11.17 11.70 -9.48
CA VAL A 110 -10.55 11.40 -8.19
C VAL A 110 -10.56 12.64 -7.30
N GLU A 111 -10.33 13.84 -7.84
CA GLU A 111 -10.44 15.11 -7.09
C GLU A 111 -11.84 15.37 -6.48
N LYS A 112 -12.88 14.68 -6.97
CA LYS A 112 -14.23 14.76 -6.41
C LYS A 112 -14.44 13.80 -5.25
N LEU A 113 -13.65 12.72 -5.17
CA LEU A 113 -13.54 11.96 -3.93
C LEU A 113 -12.93 12.93 -2.93
N GLN A 114 -13.55 13.08 -1.76
CA GLN A 114 -13.17 14.11 -0.80
C GLN A 114 -11.66 14.02 -0.52
N LYS A 115 -10.99 15.17 -0.35
CA LYS A 115 -9.53 15.22 -0.12
C LYS A 115 -9.04 14.37 1.06
N ASP A 116 -9.93 14.07 2.00
CA ASP A 116 -9.65 13.31 3.22
C ASP A 116 -10.10 11.83 3.12
N ASP A 117 -10.64 11.40 1.97
CA ASP A 117 -10.98 10.00 1.73
C ASP A 117 -9.73 9.22 1.29
N ALA A 118 -9.36 8.20 2.09
CA ALA A 118 -8.23 7.33 1.82
C ALA A 118 -8.32 6.69 0.41
N ALA A 119 -9.54 6.39 -0.07
CA ALA A 119 -9.72 5.82 -1.40
C ALA A 119 -9.38 6.81 -2.53
N GLY A 120 -9.78 8.08 -2.37
CA GLY A 120 -9.40 9.14 -3.30
C GLY A 120 -7.89 9.37 -3.32
N HIS A 121 -7.26 9.32 -2.15
CA HIS A 121 -5.82 9.47 -2.02
C HIS A 121 -5.03 8.35 -2.72
N GLU A 122 -5.42 7.10 -2.49
CA GLU A 122 -4.83 5.92 -3.13
C GLU A 122 -4.97 6.00 -4.66
N LEU A 123 -6.19 6.28 -5.14
CA LEU A 123 -6.47 6.40 -6.57
C LEU A 123 -5.65 7.49 -7.26
N TYR A 124 -5.47 8.64 -6.60
CA TYR A 124 -4.66 9.73 -7.13
C TYR A 124 -3.22 9.27 -7.40
N PHE A 125 -2.65 8.53 -6.45
CA PHE A 125 -1.30 8.01 -6.58
C PHE A 125 -1.18 6.91 -7.63
N MET A 126 -2.15 6.00 -7.71
CA MET A 126 -2.15 4.98 -8.76
C MET A 126 -2.21 5.61 -10.15
N VAL A 127 -3.03 6.65 -10.34
CA VAL A 127 -3.10 7.39 -11.62
C VAL A 127 -1.76 8.05 -11.96
N SER A 128 -1.13 8.69 -10.98
CA SER A 128 0.18 9.34 -11.16
C SER A 128 1.30 8.34 -11.48
N ILE A 129 1.32 7.19 -10.80
CA ILE A 129 2.29 6.11 -11.05
C ILE A 129 2.11 5.52 -12.46
N LEU A 130 0.86 5.25 -12.86
CA LEU A 130 0.57 4.72 -14.18
C LEU A 130 0.98 5.70 -15.27
N ARG A 131 0.73 7.00 -15.09
CA ARG A 131 1.20 8.05 -16.00
C ARG A 131 2.72 8.02 -16.14
N GLY A 132 3.45 8.00 -15.02
CA GLY A 132 4.92 8.01 -15.07
C GLY A 132 5.47 6.76 -15.73
N THR A 133 4.89 5.60 -15.43
CA THR A 133 5.23 4.32 -16.08
C THR A 133 5.03 4.40 -17.59
N ILE A 134 3.90 4.95 -18.06
CA ILE A 134 3.65 5.14 -19.49
C ILE A 134 4.72 6.03 -20.13
N TYR A 135 5.12 7.12 -19.47
CA TYR A 135 6.16 8.01 -20.00
C TYR A 135 7.54 7.35 -20.08
N GLN A 136 7.92 6.56 -19.08
CA GLN A 136 9.15 5.78 -19.11
C GLN A 136 9.14 4.77 -20.27
N MET A 137 8.04 4.02 -20.38
CA MET A 137 7.90 2.99 -21.42
C MET A 137 7.85 3.59 -22.84
N SER A 138 7.18 4.72 -23.03
CA SER A 138 6.98 5.30 -24.37
C SER A 138 8.14 6.16 -24.85
N SER A 139 8.90 6.75 -23.93
CA SER A 139 9.89 7.79 -24.27
C SER A 139 11.25 7.58 -23.62
N GLY A 140 11.42 6.53 -22.82
CA GLY A 140 12.68 6.22 -22.14
C GLY A 140 13.09 7.30 -21.15
N LEU A 141 12.13 8.01 -20.56
CA LEU A 141 12.42 9.03 -19.56
C LEU A 141 13.00 8.38 -18.30
N SER A 142 13.95 9.06 -17.67
CA SER A 142 14.40 8.76 -16.30
C SER A 142 13.33 9.12 -15.27
N ASP A 143 13.48 8.63 -14.04
CA ASP A 143 12.58 8.95 -12.93
C ASP A 143 12.55 10.47 -12.67
N GLU A 144 13.70 11.13 -12.72
CA GLU A 144 13.79 12.59 -12.52
C GLU A 144 13.04 13.36 -13.61
N GLN A 145 13.16 12.94 -14.87
CA GLN A 145 12.45 13.56 -15.99
C GLN A 145 10.93 13.30 -15.93
N VAL A 146 10.51 12.16 -15.37
CA VAL A 146 9.09 11.86 -15.15
C VAL A 146 8.52 12.79 -14.08
N GLU A 147 9.25 13.00 -12.98
CA GLU A 147 8.81 13.90 -11.90
C GLU A 147 8.66 15.36 -12.36
N GLU A 148 9.50 15.80 -13.30
CA GLU A 148 9.37 17.13 -13.92
C GLU A 148 8.10 17.25 -14.78
N LYS A 149 7.49 16.12 -15.20
CA LYS A 149 6.28 16.08 -16.00
C LYS A 149 5.04 15.85 -15.14
N ARG A 150 4.18 16.88 -15.08
CA ARG A 150 2.74 16.75 -14.77
C ARG A 150 2.41 15.92 -13.51
N ASN A 151 3.13 16.14 -12.42
CA ASN A 151 2.95 15.40 -11.16
C ASN A 151 2.86 13.88 -11.38
N ALA A 152 3.62 13.35 -12.35
CA ALA A 152 3.75 11.93 -12.58
C ALA A 152 4.85 11.37 -11.68
N TYR A 153 4.65 10.14 -11.22
CA TYR A 153 5.61 9.44 -10.38
C TYR A 153 5.89 8.06 -10.95
N THR A 154 6.95 7.43 -10.48
CA THR A 154 7.26 6.02 -10.71
C THR A 154 7.34 5.34 -9.36
N PHE A 155 7.27 4.01 -9.32
CA PHE A 155 7.46 3.28 -8.06
C PHE A 155 8.87 3.41 -7.48
N SER A 156 9.84 3.90 -8.25
CA SER A 156 11.21 4.20 -7.82
C SER A 156 11.41 5.65 -7.40
N SER A 157 10.40 6.52 -7.52
CA SER A 157 10.51 7.92 -7.11
C SER A 157 10.57 8.04 -5.57
N ASP A 158 11.70 8.50 -5.05
CA ASP A 158 11.84 8.81 -3.62
C ASP A 158 10.82 9.86 -3.17
N ARG A 159 10.59 10.87 -4.01
CA ARG A 159 9.64 11.94 -3.73
C ARG A 159 8.20 11.43 -3.62
N PHE A 160 7.84 10.46 -4.46
CA PHE A 160 6.54 9.80 -4.37
C PHE A 160 6.34 9.16 -3.01
N TRP A 161 7.28 8.30 -2.58
CA TRP A 161 7.16 7.60 -1.30
C TRP A 161 7.15 8.56 -0.12
N ASN A 162 7.99 9.59 -0.15
CA ASN A 162 7.98 10.64 0.88
C ASN A 162 6.61 11.32 0.98
N GLN A 163 6.01 11.74 -0.15
CA GLN A 163 4.67 12.36 -0.14
C GLN A 163 3.56 11.39 0.25
N TYR A 164 3.66 10.14 -0.19
CA TYR A 164 2.73 9.09 0.16
C TYR A 164 2.71 8.90 1.68
N TYR A 165 3.88 8.73 2.28
CA TYR A 165 4.04 8.50 3.72
C TYR A 165 3.70 9.72 4.58
N GLU A 166 4.10 10.93 4.18
CA GLU A 166 3.73 12.17 4.91
C GLU A 166 2.21 12.31 5.07
N LYS A 167 1.45 11.93 4.04
CA LYS A 167 -0.02 12.04 4.06
C LYS A 167 -0.70 10.87 4.76
N THR A 168 -0.11 9.67 4.71
CA THR A 168 -0.65 8.53 5.46
C THR A 168 -0.41 8.62 6.97
N GLN A 169 0.63 9.34 7.43
CA GLN A 169 0.92 9.53 8.86
C GLN A 169 -0.23 10.15 9.69
N ALA A 170 -1.16 10.85 9.05
CA ALA A 170 -2.35 11.38 9.73
C ALA A 170 -3.38 10.29 10.10
N SER A 171 -3.29 9.12 9.48
CA SER A 171 -4.12 7.94 9.74
C SER A 171 -3.26 6.81 10.32
N VAL A 172 -3.85 5.91 11.11
CA VAL A 172 -3.19 4.94 12.00
C VAL A 172 -2.33 3.86 11.28
N GLU A 173 -2.09 3.99 9.98
CA GLU A 173 -1.35 3.02 9.17
C GLU A 173 0.16 3.09 9.46
N ARG A 174 0.68 2.00 10.05
CA ARG A 174 2.10 1.77 10.24
C ARG A 174 2.60 0.98 9.04
N PHE A 175 3.58 1.52 8.34
CA PHE A 175 4.24 0.82 7.24
C PHE A 175 5.53 0.16 7.72
N ASP A 176 5.78 -1.06 7.25
CA ASP A 176 7.06 -1.72 7.37
C ASP A 176 7.99 -1.18 6.27
N TRP A 177 9.15 -0.66 6.68
CA TRP A 177 10.17 -0.19 5.75
C TRP A 177 11.02 -1.38 5.29
N TYR A 178 11.25 -1.48 3.97
CA TYR A 178 12.15 -2.45 3.40
C TYR A 178 13.37 -1.71 2.84
N GLY A 179 14.55 -2.01 3.36
CA GLY A 179 15.81 -1.53 2.80
C GLY A 179 16.84 -2.66 2.84
N THR A 180 17.85 -2.56 2.00
CA THR A 180 19.00 -3.47 2.06
C THR A 180 19.89 -3.09 3.23
N TRP A 181 20.72 -4.02 3.71
CA TRP A 181 21.70 -3.72 4.77
C TRP A 181 22.63 -2.55 4.42
N ASP A 182 22.84 -2.30 3.13
CA ASP A 182 23.71 -1.25 2.60
C ASP A 182 22.96 0.05 2.26
N THR A 183 21.64 0.10 2.44
CA THR A 183 20.84 1.30 2.18
C THR A 183 21.29 2.42 3.10
N GLU A 184 21.82 3.50 2.53
CA GLU A 184 22.25 4.67 3.28
C GLU A 184 21.06 5.42 3.90
N VAL A 185 21.13 5.69 5.20
CA VAL A 185 20.14 6.46 5.95
C VAL A 185 20.80 7.75 6.44
N GLN A 186 20.26 8.89 6.01
CA GLN A 186 20.69 10.17 6.53
C GLN A 186 20.06 10.42 7.90
N THR A 187 20.91 10.53 8.92
CA THR A 187 20.50 11.01 10.24
C THR A 187 20.74 12.52 10.31
N ASP A 188 19.84 13.27 10.97
CA ASP A 188 19.91 14.73 11.06
C ASP A 188 21.29 15.20 11.54
N GLY A 189 22.11 15.64 10.59
CA GLY A 189 23.36 16.33 10.85
C GLY A 189 24.60 15.45 11.01
N SER A 190 24.95 14.67 9.96
CA SER A 190 26.31 14.71 9.36
C SER A 190 26.99 13.36 9.09
N LYS A 191 26.33 12.22 9.32
CA LYS A 191 26.86 10.92 8.90
C LYS A 191 25.76 10.07 8.27
N SER A 192 25.93 9.75 6.97
CA SER A 192 25.21 8.66 6.34
C SER A 192 25.63 7.37 7.04
N VAL A 193 24.68 6.66 7.62
CA VAL A 193 24.89 5.32 8.18
C VAL A 193 24.09 4.35 7.36
N THR A 194 24.59 3.16 7.10
CA THR A 194 23.75 2.17 6.41
C THR A 194 22.62 1.72 7.33
N LEU A 195 21.53 1.21 6.76
CA LEU A 195 20.43 0.63 7.49
C LEU A 195 20.93 -0.52 8.38
N GLY A 196 21.95 -1.27 7.93
CA GLY A 196 22.64 -2.26 8.76
C GLY A 196 23.38 -1.64 9.95
N GLU A 197 24.06 -0.51 9.78
CA GLU A 197 24.69 0.19 10.91
C GLU A 197 23.66 0.74 11.90
N LEU A 198 22.56 1.32 11.39
CA LEU A 198 21.50 1.94 12.19
C LEU A 198 20.68 0.89 12.95
N LEU A 199 20.24 -0.16 12.27
CA LEU A 199 19.44 -1.23 12.85
C LEU A 199 20.27 -2.22 13.66
N ARG A 200 21.61 -2.06 13.72
CA ARG A 200 22.63 -2.98 14.25
C ARG A 200 22.19 -4.43 14.09
N PRO A 201 22.65 -5.18 13.06
CA PRO A 201 22.32 -6.58 12.98
C PRO A 201 22.61 -7.21 14.34
N PHE A 202 21.57 -7.80 14.95
CA PHE A 202 21.75 -8.56 16.16
C PHE A 202 22.96 -9.47 15.92
N SER A 203 23.88 -9.51 16.88
CA SER A 203 25.06 -10.36 16.75
C SER A 203 24.65 -11.78 16.35
N THR A 204 25.53 -12.49 15.65
CA THR A 204 25.28 -13.90 15.34
C THR A 204 24.91 -14.64 16.64
N ALA A 205 23.87 -15.47 16.61
CA ALA A 205 23.39 -16.19 17.79
C ALA A 205 22.97 -15.29 18.97
N SER A 206 22.17 -14.25 18.72
CA SER A 206 21.63 -13.37 19.78
C SER A 206 20.34 -13.88 20.41
N PHE A 207 19.53 -14.67 19.68
CA PHE A 207 18.18 -15.02 20.11
C PHE A 207 18.00 -16.49 20.44
N ASP A 208 17.26 -16.79 21.49
CA ASP A 208 16.83 -18.17 21.81
C ASP A 208 15.63 -18.59 20.95
N VAL A 209 14.79 -17.62 20.54
CA VAL A 209 13.62 -17.85 19.69
C VAL A 209 13.51 -16.74 18.64
N VAL A 210 13.24 -17.12 17.39
CA VAL A 210 12.88 -16.20 16.30
C VAL A 210 11.49 -16.61 15.81
N VAL A 211 10.56 -15.66 15.80
CA VAL A 211 9.20 -15.86 15.26
C VAL A 211 9.08 -15.10 13.96
N GLU A 212 8.64 -15.79 12.91
CA GLU A 212 8.52 -15.28 11.56
C GLU A 212 7.12 -15.59 11.03
N LYS A 213 6.56 -14.64 10.27
CA LYS A 213 5.24 -14.78 9.67
C LYS A 213 5.25 -14.20 8.25
N GLY A 214 5.31 -15.06 7.25
CA GLY A 214 5.18 -14.71 5.83
C GLY A 214 6.42 -14.11 5.16
N THR A 215 7.48 -13.80 5.89
CA THR A 215 8.77 -13.36 5.34
C THR A 215 9.39 -14.42 4.44
N LEU A 216 9.41 -15.68 4.87
CA LEU A 216 9.96 -16.77 4.04
C LEU A 216 8.97 -17.26 2.97
N ASP A 217 7.71 -16.79 2.97
CA ASP A 217 6.79 -16.96 1.83
C ASP A 217 7.18 -16.00 0.70
N ALA A 218 7.60 -14.79 1.05
CA ALA A 218 8.02 -13.75 0.12
C ALA A 218 9.49 -13.89 -0.33
N LEU A 219 10.37 -14.30 0.57
CA LEU A 219 11.81 -14.37 0.36
C LEU A 219 12.27 -15.83 0.37
N GLN A 220 12.91 -16.28 -0.72
CA GLN A 220 13.51 -17.62 -0.78
C GLN A 220 14.82 -17.72 0.04
N GLU A 221 15.23 -16.64 0.71
CA GLU A 221 16.50 -16.55 1.43
C GLU A 221 16.36 -16.78 2.94
N ASN A 222 17.35 -17.43 3.53
CA ASN A 222 17.32 -18.00 4.88
C ASN A 222 18.10 -17.16 5.93
N GLU A 223 17.81 -15.86 6.05
CA GLU A 223 18.39 -14.96 7.06
C GLU A 223 18.17 -15.32 8.55
N PRO A 224 17.04 -15.91 9.02
CA PRO A 224 16.80 -16.07 10.47
C PRO A 224 17.79 -16.99 11.19
N ARG A 225 18.59 -17.76 10.44
CA ARG A 225 19.63 -18.65 10.98
C ARG A 225 20.77 -17.89 11.63
N ARG A 226 21.12 -16.72 11.10
CA ARG A 226 22.28 -15.97 11.57
C ARG A 226 22.08 -15.53 13.02
N THR A 227 20.88 -15.09 13.35
CA THR A 227 20.56 -14.44 14.62
C THR A 227 20.12 -15.41 15.71
N LEU A 228 19.67 -16.62 15.37
CA LEU A 228 19.25 -17.65 16.32
C LEU A 228 20.45 -18.36 16.98
N LYS A 229 20.43 -18.64 18.28
CA LYS A 229 21.48 -19.38 18.99
C LYS A 229 21.51 -20.86 18.60
N PRO A 230 22.65 -21.56 18.71
CA PRO A 230 22.67 -23.02 18.73
C PRO A 230 21.68 -23.54 19.77
N GLY A 231 20.84 -24.51 19.41
CA GLY A 231 19.75 -25.00 20.26
C GLY A 231 18.49 -24.11 20.33
N GLY A 232 18.53 -22.90 19.75
CA GLY A 232 17.38 -21.99 19.69
C GLY A 232 16.28 -22.48 18.73
N TYR A 233 15.08 -21.89 18.83
CA TYR A 233 13.92 -22.25 18.03
C TYR A 233 13.55 -21.19 16.99
N PHE A 234 13.37 -21.63 15.76
CA PHE A 234 12.73 -20.86 14.71
C PHE A 234 11.25 -21.27 14.61
N VAL A 235 10.35 -20.31 14.73
CA VAL A 235 8.90 -20.51 14.66
C VAL A 235 8.35 -19.77 13.46
N SER A 236 7.90 -20.49 12.43
CA SER A 236 7.31 -19.93 11.21
C SER A 236 5.80 -20.14 11.21
N ILE A 237 5.04 -19.08 10.95
CA ILE A 237 3.58 -19.11 10.78
C ILE A 237 3.28 -18.78 9.31
N THR A 238 2.74 -19.75 8.58
CA THR A 238 2.56 -19.67 7.13
C THR A 238 1.31 -20.43 6.69
N ASP A 239 0.82 -20.16 5.48
CA ASP A 239 -0.24 -20.95 4.84
C ASP A 239 0.34 -22.18 4.10
N LEU A 240 1.67 -22.35 4.08
CA LEU A 240 2.33 -23.48 3.42
C LEU A 240 2.41 -24.72 4.33
N PRO A 241 2.17 -25.94 3.81
CA PRO A 241 2.29 -27.17 4.58
C PRO A 241 3.76 -27.55 4.84
N ALA A 242 3.97 -28.48 5.77
CA ALA A 242 5.31 -28.94 6.16
C ALA A 242 6.15 -29.51 4.99
N SER A 243 5.49 -30.15 4.01
CA SER A 243 6.17 -30.68 2.82
C SER A 243 6.90 -29.60 2.02
N VAL A 244 6.41 -28.36 2.04
CA VAL A 244 7.06 -27.22 1.38
C VAL A 244 7.96 -26.51 2.38
N ARG A 245 7.40 -26.04 3.50
CA ARG A 245 8.14 -25.19 4.45
C ARG A 245 9.29 -25.92 5.14
N VAL A 246 9.01 -27.10 5.70
CA VAL A 246 10.01 -27.83 6.48
C VAL A 246 10.93 -28.59 5.55
N VAL A 247 10.40 -29.39 4.64
CA VAL A 247 11.21 -30.32 3.83
C VAL A 247 12.00 -29.58 2.74
N GLU A 248 11.35 -28.73 1.95
CA GLU A 248 12.00 -28.09 0.79
C GLU A 248 12.82 -26.85 1.19
N GLN A 249 12.36 -26.05 2.16
CA GLN A 249 13.00 -24.76 2.45
C GLN A 249 13.92 -24.80 3.68
N LEU A 250 13.50 -25.44 4.78
CA LEU A 250 14.27 -25.46 6.02
C LEU A 250 15.28 -26.62 6.05
N GLN A 251 14.83 -27.86 5.87
CA GLN A 251 15.64 -29.08 5.99
C GLN A 251 16.65 -29.28 4.85
N TRP A 252 16.47 -28.59 3.72
CA TRP A 252 17.46 -28.62 2.63
C TRP A 252 18.86 -28.18 3.09
N TYR A 253 18.90 -27.46 4.21
CA TYR A 253 20.11 -27.10 4.89
C TYR A 253 20.18 -27.95 6.17
N GLU A 254 21.26 -28.72 6.33
CA GLU A 254 21.54 -29.64 7.46
C GLU A 254 21.72 -28.94 8.84
N TYR A 255 20.96 -27.87 9.07
CA TYR A 255 21.08 -26.92 10.17
C TYR A 255 19.99 -27.08 11.24
N TRP A 256 18.95 -27.87 10.97
CA TRP A 256 17.82 -28.06 11.86
C TRP A 256 17.81 -29.50 12.38
N ASP A 257 17.71 -29.67 13.70
CA ASP A 257 17.67 -31.00 14.31
C ASP A 257 16.26 -31.59 14.22
N VAL A 258 15.31 -30.88 14.84
CA VAL A 258 13.94 -31.36 15.05
C VAL A 258 12.99 -30.25 14.65
N CYS A 259 12.01 -30.61 13.82
CA CYS A 259 10.94 -29.71 13.40
C CYS A 259 9.58 -30.31 13.79
N HIS A 260 8.74 -29.48 14.40
CA HIS A 260 7.36 -29.81 14.72
C HIS A 260 6.42 -28.95 13.87
N THR A 261 5.32 -29.52 13.39
CA THR A 261 4.31 -28.78 12.64
C THR A 261 2.96 -28.95 13.31
N HIS A 262 2.28 -27.83 13.54
CA HIS A 262 0.90 -27.77 14.01
C HIS A 262 0.02 -27.06 12.98
N GLN A 263 -1.26 -27.44 12.93
CA GLN A 263 -2.27 -26.75 12.14
C GLN A 263 -3.17 -25.95 13.06
N ALA A 264 -3.55 -24.75 12.64
CA ALA A 264 -4.49 -23.90 13.34
C ALA A 264 -5.52 -23.35 12.36
N ASN A 265 -6.81 -23.45 12.69
CA ASN A 265 -7.85 -22.74 11.96
C ASN A 265 -7.79 -21.27 12.35
N VAL A 266 -7.56 -20.40 11.37
CA VAL A 266 -7.53 -18.96 11.57
C VAL A 266 -8.63 -18.31 10.74
N ARG A 267 -9.33 -17.35 11.33
CA ARG A 267 -10.36 -16.57 10.63
C ARG A 267 -9.77 -15.23 10.21
N SER A 268 -9.93 -14.86 8.95
CA SER A 268 -9.51 -13.55 8.44
C SER A 268 -10.41 -12.44 8.97
N SER A 269 -10.00 -11.18 8.83
CA SER A 269 -10.85 -10.02 9.12
C SER A 269 -12.11 -9.99 8.25
N ALA A 270 -12.06 -10.57 7.05
CA ALA A 270 -13.22 -10.74 6.16
C ALA A 270 -14.16 -11.89 6.57
N GLY A 271 -13.82 -12.64 7.64
CA GLY A 271 -14.61 -13.76 8.14
C GLY A 271 -14.33 -15.10 7.46
N GLU A 272 -13.41 -15.15 6.51
CA GLU A 272 -13.01 -16.40 5.84
C GLU A 272 -12.18 -17.28 6.77
N GLU A 273 -12.49 -18.57 6.82
CA GLU A 273 -11.69 -19.54 7.57
C GLU A 273 -10.60 -20.14 6.68
N ARG A 274 -9.36 -20.14 7.16
CA ARG A 274 -8.22 -20.77 6.50
C ARG A 274 -7.40 -21.59 7.50
N ILE A 275 -6.59 -22.52 6.98
CA ILE A 275 -5.67 -23.32 7.79
C ILE A 275 -4.30 -22.64 7.74
N ALA A 276 -3.83 -22.18 8.89
CA ALA A 276 -2.43 -21.77 9.07
C ALA A 276 -1.61 -22.94 9.61
N HIS A 277 -0.36 -23.02 9.22
CA HIS A 277 0.63 -23.95 9.72
C HIS A 277 1.63 -23.20 10.62
N VAL A 278 1.94 -23.80 11.77
CA VAL A 278 2.97 -23.33 12.69
C VAL A 278 4.08 -24.36 12.72
N HIS A 279 5.26 -23.99 12.23
CA HIS A 279 6.44 -24.84 12.20
C HIS A 279 7.44 -24.36 13.24
N ALA A 280 7.81 -25.22 14.19
CA ALA A 280 8.84 -24.94 15.18
C ALA A 280 10.04 -25.85 14.93
N CYS A 281 11.15 -25.28 14.44
CA CYS A 281 12.39 -25.99 14.14
C CYS A 281 13.49 -25.57 15.10
N ARG A 282 14.13 -26.54 15.77
CA ARG A 282 15.29 -26.30 16.62
C ARG A 282 16.56 -26.24 15.78
N ARG A 283 17.33 -25.15 15.91
CA ARG A 283 18.65 -25.02 15.30
C ARG A 283 19.60 -26.03 15.93
N SER A 284 20.34 -26.74 15.09
CA SER A 284 21.34 -27.70 15.52
C SER A 284 22.44 -27.06 16.36
N GLU A 285 22.81 -27.70 17.46
CA GLU A 285 23.96 -27.30 18.29
C GLU A 285 25.28 -27.47 17.53
N ASP A 286 25.35 -28.52 16.70
CA ASP A 286 26.54 -28.89 15.93
C ASP A 286 26.54 -28.35 14.49
N GLY A 287 25.45 -27.70 14.06
CA GLY A 287 25.22 -27.34 12.65
C GLY A 287 26.34 -26.53 12.00
N LEU A 288 27.08 -25.71 12.77
CA LEU A 288 28.25 -24.99 12.27
C LEU A 288 29.38 -25.96 11.88
N TRP A 289 29.65 -26.98 12.70
CA TRP A 289 30.71 -27.95 12.46
C TRP A 289 30.34 -28.98 11.39
N THR A 290 29.05 -29.30 11.26
CA THR A 290 28.54 -30.18 10.19
C THR A 290 28.62 -29.46 8.84
N TRP A 291 28.21 -28.19 8.78
CA TRP A 291 28.34 -27.38 7.56
C TRP A 291 29.79 -27.12 7.18
N LEU A 292 30.65 -26.75 8.14
CA LEU A 292 32.08 -26.57 7.89
C LEU A 292 32.71 -27.86 7.36
N ARG A 293 32.31 -29.04 7.85
CA ARG A 293 32.81 -30.34 7.36
C ARG A 293 32.29 -30.72 5.98
N SER A 294 31.03 -30.41 5.66
CA SER A 294 30.45 -30.70 4.34
C SER A 294 30.92 -29.74 3.24
N HIS A 295 31.36 -28.53 3.61
CA HIS A 295 31.83 -27.50 2.67
C HIS A 295 33.35 -27.26 2.72
N SER A 296 34.06 -27.81 3.71
CA SER A 296 35.51 -28.02 3.62
C SER A 296 35.78 -29.14 2.63
N ARG A 297 35.68 -28.85 1.34
CA ARG A 297 36.46 -29.61 0.36
C ARG A 297 37.90 -29.54 0.87
N PRO A 298 38.64 -30.66 0.98
CA PRO A 298 40.07 -30.55 1.18
C PRO A 298 40.57 -29.60 0.09
N MET A 299 41.19 -28.48 0.47
CA MET A 299 41.99 -27.74 -0.49
C MET A 299 42.90 -28.80 -1.08
N ARG A 300 42.68 -29.17 -2.34
CA ARG A 300 43.64 -30.00 -3.06
C ARG A 300 44.92 -29.21 -2.90
N SER A 301 45.81 -29.76 -2.11
CA SER A 301 47.19 -29.34 -2.04
C SER A 301 47.65 -29.29 -3.49
N PHE A 302 47.77 -28.08 -4.04
CA PHE A 302 48.63 -27.82 -5.18
C PHE A 302 50.05 -28.03 -4.64
N PHE A 303 50.41 -29.31 -4.46
CA PHE A 303 51.80 -29.69 -4.41
C PHE A 303 52.35 -29.35 -5.79
N PHE A 304 53.23 -28.34 -5.79
CA PHE A 304 54.28 -28.23 -6.79
C PHE A 304 54.97 -29.60 -6.86
N SER A 305 54.75 -30.33 -7.94
CA SER A 305 55.67 -31.38 -8.38
C SER A 305 56.40 -30.83 -9.61
N GLU A 306 57.64 -30.38 -9.37
CA GLU A 306 58.87 -30.55 -10.17
C GLU A 306 58.85 -30.05 -11.65
N LEU A 307 59.83 -29.36 -12.23
CA LEU A 307 61.27 -29.18 -12.00
C LEU A 307 62.01 -30.32 -11.28
#